data_AF-A0A356WTI5-F1
#
_entry.id   AF-A0A356WTI5-F1
#
_cell.length_a   1.000
_cell.length_b   1.000
_cell.length_c   1.000
_cell.angle_alpha   90.00
_cell.angle_beta   90.00
_cell.angle_gamma   90.00
#
_symmetry.space_group_name_H-M   'P 1'
#
loop_
_entity.id
_entity.type
_entity.pdbx_description
1 polymer ?
#
loop_
_entity_poly.entity_id
_entity_poly.type
_entity_poly.pdbx_seq_one_letter_code
_entity_poly.pdbx_strand_id
1 'polypeptide(L)'
;MAFAFLPLSGEKNPETWNTRLTYFQEKLSPYYYTTSFEESGDLLEFSPQSRSGYFKVHFKNNMDHYLRFGIFNDKGEIWVSNSRNVSGFEEFEGIKIFFYGETDTDIVSKEYRNSSDKMWLLAGVGKQNKKVSFKYGISFISIEQAKKNLLKEIPEWDFEKVKKNAYAVWDKTLSQIQVKGGSDAQKRVFYTALYRSYERMVDINEYGSYYSAYDNKIHSSDTPFYVDNWIWDNYIALEPLHMILNPDREINQINSYIQMYKQGGYIPSFALATGDWPAMTGNFAASWIADAWHKGLRNFDLKTAYEGLRKNSLNATLIPWRNGPKTVLDDFYNENGYMPGLPPGERETVSTVDTVWEKRQSVSVTTANSYSDWCIAQLASELKLMQERDLFLKRAENYKNVFRAERGFMWPKDKRGNWIEP
;
A
#
# COMPACT_ATOMS: atom_id res chain seq x y z
N MET A 1 8.86 -6.82 0.52
CA MET A 1 8.88 -7.80 -0.59
C MET A 1 8.88 -9.18 0.07
N ALA A 2 8.63 -10.30 -0.59
CA ALA A 2 8.79 -11.61 0.07
C ALA A 2 10.19 -12.21 -0.21
N PHE A 3 10.65 -12.07 -1.46
CA PHE A 3 11.97 -12.46 -1.96
C PHE A 3 12.20 -11.82 -3.33
N ALA A 4 13.45 -11.73 -3.75
CA ALA A 4 13.87 -11.48 -5.12
C ALA A 4 14.18 -12.79 -5.85
N PHE A 5 13.97 -12.85 -7.16
CA PHE A 5 14.19 -14.03 -8.00
C PHE A 5 14.98 -13.68 -9.26
N LEU A 6 16.01 -14.46 -9.58
CA LEU A 6 16.78 -14.33 -10.82
C LEU A 6 17.19 -15.71 -11.34
N PRO A 7 16.76 -16.13 -12.54
CA PRO A 7 17.33 -17.32 -13.18
C PRO A 7 18.73 -17.01 -13.71
N LEU A 8 19.63 -17.98 -13.63
CA LEU A 8 21.00 -17.87 -14.12
C LEU A 8 21.39 -19.15 -14.86
N SER A 9 22.23 -19.02 -15.87
CA SER A 9 22.87 -20.16 -16.53
C SER A 9 24.34 -19.85 -16.81
N GLY A 10 25.21 -20.84 -16.62
CA GLY A 10 26.65 -20.66 -16.78
C GLY A 10 27.48 -21.48 -15.79
N GLU A 11 28.80 -21.33 -15.86
CA GLU A 11 29.68 -21.90 -14.85
C GLU A 11 29.56 -21.11 -13.55
N LYS A 12 29.40 -21.84 -12.45
CA LYS A 12 29.39 -21.23 -11.12
C LYS A 12 30.77 -20.68 -10.78
N ASN A 13 30.81 -19.42 -10.39
CA ASN A 13 32.01 -18.74 -9.90
C ASN A 13 31.63 -17.74 -8.77
N PRO A 14 32.61 -17.10 -8.10
CA PRO A 14 32.30 -16.13 -7.04
C PRO A 14 31.40 -14.97 -7.47
N GLU A 15 31.47 -14.55 -8.75
CA GLU A 15 30.64 -13.46 -9.30
C GLU A 15 29.19 -13.87 -9.57
N THR A 16 28.85 -15.16 -9.56
CA THR A 16 27.46 -15.66 -9.72
C THR A 16 26.48 -14.98 -8.74
N TRP A 17 26.94 -14.61 -7.55
CA TRP A 17 26.13 -13.91 -6.55
C TRP A 17 25.93 -12.42 -6.84
N ASN A 18 26.83 -11.81 -7.60
CA ASN A 18 26.78 -10.40 -7.96
C ASN A 18 26.25 -10.19 -9.38
N THR A 19 25.99 -11.28 -10.13
CA THR A 19 25.49 -11.22 -11.51
C THR A 19 24.24 -10.35 -11.60
N ARG A 20 24.29 -9.42 -12.56
CA ARG A 20 23.17 -8.64 -13.08
C ARG A 20 23.01 -9.06 -14.53
N LEU A 21 21.76 -9.15 -14.99
CA LEU A 21 21.45 -9.52 -16.36
C LEU A 21 20.89 -8.32 -17.10
N THR A 22 21.30 -8.17 -18.35
CA THR A 22 20.77 -7.17 -19.26
C THR A 22 19.53 -7.75 -19.93
N TYR A 23 18.38 -7.14 -19.70
CA TYR A 23 17.11 -7.60 -20.25
C TYR A 23 16.83 -6.97 -21.62
N PHE A 24 16.35 -7.76 -22.57
CA PHE A 24 15.97 -7.32 -23.91
C PHE A 24 14.69 -8.03 -24.39
N GLN A 25 14.04 -7.48 -25.44
CA GLN A 25 12.75 -7.95 -25.94
C GLN A 25 11.64 -7.98 -24.86
N GLU A 26 11.69 -7.05 -23.92
CA GLU A 26 10.75 -6.96 -22.81
C GLU A 26 9.31 -6.72 -23.30
N LYS A 27 8.37 -7.48 -22.74
CA LYS A 27 6.93 -7.21 -22.86
C LYS A 27 6.34 -7.19 -21.46
N LEU A 28 5.77 -6.03 -21.12
CA LEU A 28 5.10 -5.80 -19.86
C LEU A 28 3.62 -5.51 -20.09
N SER A 29 2.77 -6.26 -19.39
CA SER A 29 1.33 -6.07 -19.33
C SER A 29 0.83 -6.29 -17.89
N PRO A 30 -0.38 -5.82 -17.54
CA PRO A 30 -0.94 -6.00 -16.20
C PRO A 30 -1.03 -7.45 -15.70
N TYR A 31 -1.08 -8.42 -16.61
CA TYR A 31 -1.31 -9.83 -16.31
C TYR A 31 -0.12 -10.74 -16.65
N TYR A 32 0.90 -10.22 -17.33
CA TYR A 32 1.99 -11.04 -17.86
C TYR A 32 3.23 -10.18 -18.13
N TYR A 33 4.37 -10.72 -17.73
CA TYR A 33 5.69 -10.18 -17.99
C TYR A 33 6.55 -11.22 -18.71
N THR A 34 7.33 -10.78 -19.69
CA THR A 34 8.38 -11.62 -20.28
C THR A 34 9.56 -10.80 -20.73
N THR A 35 10.75 -11.36 -20.60
CA THR A 35 11.99 -10.78 -21.13
C THR A 35 13.01 -11.88 -21.43
N SER A 36 13.93 -11.58 -22.35
CA SER A 36 15.12 -12.38 -22.58
C SER A 36 16.34 -11.71 -21.92
N PHE A 37 17.39 -12.48 -21.62
CA PHE A 37 18.65 -11.94 -21.08
C PHE A 37 19.77 -12.00 -22.12
N GLU A 38 20.46 -10.89 -22.37
CA GLU A 38 21.46 -10.80 -23.45
C GLU A 38 22.62 -11.77 -23.25
N GLU A 39 23.03 -11.98 -22.01
CA GLU A 39 24.22 -12.77 -21.67
C GLU A 39 24.03 -14.28 -21.93
N SER A 40 22.81 -14.79 -21.76
CA SER A 40 22.52 -16.23 -21.90
C SER A 40 21.53 -16.56 -23.02
N GLY A 41 20.77 -15.58 -23.49
CA GLY A 41 19.60 -15.76 -24.35
C GLY A 41 18.40 -16.39 -23.64
N ASP A 42 18.50 -16.66 -22.33
CA ASP A 42 17.42 -17.29 -21.57
C ASP A 42 16.18 -16.40 -21.54
N LEU A 43 15.01 -17.04 -21.57
CA LEU A 43 13.72 -16.35 -21.53
C LEU A 43 13.08 -16.53 -20.15
N LEU A 44 12.67 -15.43 -19.52
CA LEU A 44 11.84 -15.41 -18.33
C LEU A 44 10.41 -15.02 -18.70
N GLU A 45 9.45 -15.73 -18.13
CA GLU A 45 8.03 -15.41 -18.15
C GLU A 45 7.49 -15.36 -16.72
N PHE A 46 6.55 -14.45 -16.44
CA PHE A 46 5.89 -14.31 -15.15
C PHE A 46 4.41 -13.97 -15.32
N SER A 47 3.56 -14.56 -14.49
CA SER A 47 2.15 -14.18 -14.34
C SER A 47 1.73 -14.25 -12.86
N PRO A 48 0.96 -13.27 -12.37
CA PRO A 48 0.48 -13.25 -10.99
C PRO A 48 -0.88 -13.95 -10.81
N GLN A 49 -1.19 -14.24 -9.54
CA GLN A 49 -2.53 -14.38 -8.95
C GLN A 49 -2.61 -13.41 -7.75
N SER A 50 -3.71 -13.42 -6.99
CA SER A 50 -3.92 -12.45 -5.90
C SER A 50 -2.86 -12.51 -4.81
N ARG A 51 -2.40 -13.71 -4.41
CA ARG A 51 -1.40 -13.94 -3.33
C ARG A 51 -0.32 -14.93 -3.77
N SER A 52 -0.22 -15.20 -5.06
CA SER A 52 0.68 -16.19 -5.64
C SER A 52 1.24 -15.71 -6.97
N GLY A 53 2.33 -16.32 -7.43
CA GLY A 53 2.91 -16.03 -8.73
C GLY A 53 3.51 -17.27 -9.37
N TYR A 54 3.69 -17.22 -10.68
CA TYR A 54 4.28 -18.30 -11.46
C TYR A 54 5.36 -17.72 -12.37
N PHE A 55 6.61 -18.12 -12.15
CA PHE A 55 7.72 -17.93 -13.08
C PHE A 55 7.95 -19.15 -13.96
N LYS A 56 8.25 -18.92 -15.24
CA LYS A 56 8.65 -19.96 -16.19
C LYS A 56 9.90 -19.51 -16.91
N VAL A 57 10.95 -20.32 -16.81
CA VAL A 57 12.27 -20.03 -17.33
C VAL A 57 12.58 -20.99 -18.46
N HIS A 58 13.06 -20.47 -19.59
CA HIS A 58 13.54 -21.27 -20.71
C HIS A 58 15.04 -21.03 -20.88
N PHE A 59 15.84 -21.97 -20.38
CA PHE A 59 17.28 -21.94 -20.51
C PHE A 59 17.70 -22.32 -21.93
N LYS A 60 18.55 -21.52 -22.56
CA LYS A 60 19.00 -21.71 -23.96
C LYS A 60 20.33 -22.44 -24.06
N ASN A 61 21.26 -22.16 -23.15
CA ASN A 61 22.59 -22.76 -23.20
C ASN A 61 22.59 -24.17 -22.58
N ASN A 62 23.70 -24.91 -22.73
CA ASN A 62 23.91 -26.25 -22.17
C ASN A 62 24.76 -26.25 -20.89
N MET A 63 24.83 -25.10 -20.24
CA MET A 63 25.56 -24.92 -18.99
C MET A 63 24.69 -25.29 -17.79
N ASP A 64 25.26 -25.26 -16.59
CA ASP A 64 24.45 -25.46 -15.38
C ASP A 64 23.45 -24.32 -15.22
N HIS A 65 22.26 -24.67 -14.75
CA HIS A 65 21.14 -23.76 -14.56
C HIS A 65 20.86 -23.58 -13.08
N TYR A 66 20.55 -22.36 -12.68
CA TYR A 66 20.32 -21.98 -11.30
C TYR A 66 19.10 -21.06 -11.18
N LEU A 67 18.44 -21.14 -10.03
CA LEU A 67 17.47 -20.17 -9.54
C LEU A 67 18.09 -19.47 -8.34
N ARG A 68 18.33 -18.16 -8.46
CA ARG A 68 18.87 -17.34 -7.37
C ARG A 68 17.73 -16.61 -6.66
N PHE A 69 17.67 -16.79 -5.35
CA PHE A 69 16.73 -16.12 -4.46
C PHE A 69 17.49 -15.22 -3.48
N GLY A 70 16.89 -14.12 -3.06
CA GLY A 70 17.50 -13.23 -2.08
C GLY A 70 16.49 -12.40 -1.28
N ILE A 71 16.84 -12.14 -0.02
CA ILE A 71 16.17 -11.15 0.83
C ILE A 71 16.77 -9.77 0.52
N PHE A 72 15.92 -8.74 0.33
CA PHE A 72 16.35 -7.45 -0.21
C PHE A 72 16.32 -6.32 0.81
N ASN A 73 15.25 -6.22 1.60
CA ASN A 73 14.96 -5.04 2.41
C ASN A 73 15.78 -5.02 3.71
N ASP A 74 15.34 -5.72 4.76
CA ASP A 74 15.98 -5.64 6.07
C ASP A 74 16.66 -6.96 6.44
N LYS A 75 15.91 -7.94 6.97
CA LYS A 75 16.44 -9.24 7.37
C LYS A 75 15.50 -10.38 7.00
N GLY A 76 16.02 -11.58 6.90
CA GLY A 76 15.19 -12.73 6.55
C GLY A 76 15.98 -13.98 6.21
N GLU A 77 15.24 -15.08 6.08
CA GLU A 77 15.79 -16.41 5.86
C GLU A 77 15.15 -17.06 4.64
N ILE A 78 15.94 -17.87 3.92
CA ILE A 78 15.49 -18.66 2.78
C ILE A 78 16.10 -20.05 2.90
N TRP A 79 15.29 -21.09 2.73
CA TRP A 79 15.78 -22.46 2.78
C TRP A 79 15.05 -23.40 1.82
N VAL A 80 15.74 -24.48 1.48
CA VAL A 80 15.21 -25.60 0.69
C VAL A 80 14.68 -26.67 1.65
N SER A 81 13.36 -26.84 1.72
CA SER A 81 12.72 -27.80 2.64
C SER A 81 12.79 -29.25 2.14
N ASN A 82 12.79 -29.46 0.82
CA ASN A 82 13.01 -30.74 0.16
C ASN A 82 13.50 -30.51 -1.28
N SER A 83 13.61 -31.57 -2.09
CA SER A 83 14.14 -31.44 -3.46
C SER A 83 13.34 -30.53 -4.40
N ARG A 84 12.14 -30.06 -4.03
CA ARG A 84 11.32 -29.19 -4.90
C ARG A 84 10.73 -27.98 -4.19
N ASN A 85 11.07 -27.73 -2.93
CA ASN A 85 10.46 -26.66 -2.15
C ASN A 85 11.48 -25.65 -1.65
N VAL A 86 11.17 -24.38 -1.89
CA VAL A 86 11.90 -23.23 -1.36
C VAL A 86 10.93 -22.41 -0.52
N SER A 87 11.29 -22.13 0.73
CA SER A 87 10.48 -21.32 1.64
C SER A 87 11.35 -20.27 2.29
N GLY A 88 10.72 -19.25 2.86
CA GLY A 88 11.43 -18.22 3.59
C GLY A 88 10.51 -17.13 4.10
N PHE A 89 11.14 -16.11 4.68
CA PHE A 89 10.46 -14.89 5.06
C PHE A 89 11.41 -13.70 4.95
N GLU A 90 10.85 -12.53 4.65
CA GLU A 90 11.48 -11.23 4.86
C GLU A 90 10.78 -10.53 6.02
N GLU A 91 11.54 -9.99 6.98
CA GLU A 91 11.04 -9.04 7.96
C GLU A 91 11.34 -7.63 7.45
N PHE A 92 10.35 -6.75 7.48
CA PHE A 92 10.47 -5.37 7.05
C PHE A 92 9.53 -4.49 7.88
N GLU A 93 10.04 -3.39 8.44
CA GLU A 93 9.26 -2.46 9.28
C GLU A 93 8.41 -3.16 10.36
N GLY A 94 8.98 -4.20 11.00
CA GLY A 94 8.34 -4.90 12.12
C GLY A 94 7.32 -5.98 11.74
N ILE A 95 7.04 -6.20 10.45
CA ILE A 95 6.18 -7.30 9.98
C ILE A 95 6.99 -8.38 9.27
N LYS A 96 6.48 -9.62 9.26
CA LYS A 96 7.04 -10.73 8.48
C LYS A 96 6.18 -11.04 7.26
N ILE A 97 6.82 -11.18 6.11
CA ILE A 97 6.21 -11.62 4.86
C ILE A 97 6.82 -12.97 4.51
N PHE A 98 6.02 -14.01 4.63
CA PHE A 98 6.39 -15.40 4.36
C PHE A 98 6.15 -15.75 2.89
N PHE A 99 6.95 -16.68 2.36
CA PHE A 99 6.68 -17.32 1.08
C PHE A 99 6.91 -18.83 1.14
N TYR A 100 6.14 -19.54 0.29
CA TYR A 100 6.30 -20.95 0.01
C TYR A 100 6.28 -21.14 -1.50
N GLY A 101 7.28 -21.83 -2.04
CA GLY A 101 7.39 -22.09 -3.47
C GLY A 101 7.71 -23.54 -3.82
N GLU A 102 7.31 -23.92 -5.02
CA GLU A 102 7.54 -25.24 -5.62
C GLU A 102 8.28 -25.07 -6.95
N THR A 103 9.19 -26.00 -7.26
CA THR A 103 9.80 -26.17 -8.59
C THR A 103 9.24 -27.43 -9.28
N ASP A 104 9.07 -27.40 -10.60
CA ASP A 104 8.66 -28.58 -11.37
C ASP A 104 9.80 -29.59 -11.59
N THR A 105 11.04 -29.15 -11.37
CA THR A 105 12.26 -29.95 -11.41
C THR A 105 12.92 -30.08 -10.03
N ASP A 106 13.73 -31.13 -9.84
CA ASP A 106 14.50 -31.29 -8.60
C ASP A 106 15.63 -30.24 -8.50
N ILE A 107 15.80 -29.70 -7.29
CA ILE A 107 16.94 -28.91 -6.85
C ILE A 107 18.07 -29.90 -6.52
N VAL A 108 19.05 -29.98 -7.41
CA VAL A 108 20.19 -30.92 -7.33
C VAL A 108 21.38 -30.37 -6.54
N SER A 109 21.44 -29.06 -6.36
CA SER A 109 22.41 -28.39 -5.49
C SER A 109 21.80 -27.17 -4.82
N LYS A 110 22.29 -26.83 -3.63
CA LYS A 110 21.85 -25.65 -2.88
C LYS A 110 23.04 -25.01 -2.17
N GLU A 111 23.16 -23.71 -2.32
CA GLU A 111 24.18 -22.93 -1.65
C GLU A 111 23.58 -21.67 -1.07
N TYR A 112 24.10 -21.26 0.08
CA TYR A 112 23.62 -20.10 0.80
C TYR A 112 24.72 -19.06 0.93
N ARG A 113 24.33 -17.80 0.83
CA ARG A 113 25.18 -16.65 1.13
C ARG A 113 24.43 -15.73 2.08
N ASN A 114 25.07 -15.40 3.20
CA ASN A 114 24.53 -14.48 4.20
C ASN A 114 25.32 -13.17 4.15
N SER A 115 24.60 -12.05 4.18
CA SER A 115 25.19 -10.72 4.28
C SER A 115 24.27 -9.84 5.11
N SER A 116 24.74 -9.36 6.26
CA SER A 116 24.00 -8.41 7.11
C SER A 116 22.54 -8.81 7.34
N ASP A 117 22.33 -10.02 7.89
CA ASP A 117 21.02 -10.63 8.19
C ASP A 117 20.11 -10.93 6.98
N LYS A 118 20.63 -10.79 5.76
CA LYS A 118 19.96 -11.19 4.52
C LYS A 118 20.52 -12.50 4.01
N MET A 119 19.64 -13.49 3.84
CA MET A 119 19.97 -14.77 3.25
C MET A 119 19.70 -14.80 1.75
N TRP A 120 20.61 -15.40 1.02
CA TRP A 120 20.49 -15.67 -0.41
C TRP A 120 20.65 -17.17 -0.65
N LEU A 121 19.90 -17.70 -1.62
CA LEU A 121 19.96 -19.10 -2.04
C LEU A 121 20.29 -19.15 -3.53
N LEU A 122 21.27 -19.97 -3.90
CA LEU A 122 21.51 -20.40 -5.26
C LEU A 122 21.09 -21.88 -5.36
N ALA A 123 19.95 -22.13 -5.99
CA ALA A 123 19.40 -23.48 -6.18
C ALA A 123 19.72 -23.98 -7.59
N GLY A 124 20.58 -25.00 -7.71
CA GLY A 124 20.91 -25.62 -8.99
C GLY A 124 19.81 -26.58 -9.43
N VAL A 125 19.36 -26.44 -10.67
CA VAL A 125 18.27 -27.25 -11.26
C VAL A 125 18.75 -28.16 -12.39
N GLY A 126 20.06 -28.22 -12.65
CA GLY A 126 20.68 -29.15 -13.59
C GLY A 126 20.56 -28.74 -15.07
N LYS A 127 21.68 -28.83 -15.80
CA LYS A 127 21.83 -28.40 -17.21
C LYS A 127 20.88 -29.06 -18.22
N GLN A 128 20.36 -30.24 -17.89
CA GLN A 128 19.40 -30.96 -18.72
C GLN A 128 18.01 -30.32 -18.72
N ASN A 129 17.66 -29.55 -17.69
CA ASN A 129 16.35 -28.96 -17.53
C ASN A 129 16.27 -27.62 -18.26
N LYS A 130 15.86 -27.65 -19.54
CA LYS A 130 15.73 -26.46 -20.39
C LYS A 130 14.51 -25.60 -20.09
N LYS A 131 13.50 -26.16 -19.42
CA LYS A 131 12.29 -25.47 -19.01
C LYS A 131 12.10 -25.75 -17.53
N VAL A 132 12.08 -24.69 -16.73
CA VAL A 132 11.93 -24.78 -15.27
C VAL A 132 10.84 -23.81 -14.86
N SER A 133 9.88 -24.33 -14.11
CA SER A 133 8.78 -23.58 -13.52
C SER A 133 9.03 -23.40 -12.03
N PHE A 134 8.73 -22.20 -11.52
CA PHE A 134 8.67 -21.92 -10.09
C PHE A 134 7.37 -21.20 -9.78
N LYS A 135 6.50 -21.83 -8.99
CA LYS A 135 5.26 -21.22 -8.50
C LYS A 135 5.35 -21.00 -7.01
N TYR A 136 4.79 -19.91 -6.51
CA TYR A 136 4.90 -19.55 -5.10
C TYR A 136 3.65 -18.84 -4.60
N GLY A 137 3.39 -18.94 -3.30
CA GLY A 137 2.42 -18.15 -2.56
C GLY A 137 3.12 -17.29 -1.51
N ILE A 138 2.52 -16.16 -1.14
CA ILE A 138 2.97 -15.28 -0.06
C ILE A 138 1.92 -15.19 1.05
N SER A 139 2.35 -14.80 2.25
CA SER A 139 1.48 -14.61 3.42
C SER A 139 2.08 -13.62 4.42
N PHE A 140 1.23 -12.86 5.12
CA PHE A 140 1.59 -12.08 6.31
C PHE A 140 1.40 -12.89 7.61
N ILE A 141 0.89 -14.12 7.51
CA ILE A 141 0.54 -14.98 8.66
C ILE A 141 1.62 -16.03 8.92
N SER A 142 1.88 -16.92 7.95
CA SER A 142 2.85 -18.00 8.09
C SER A 142 3.22 -18.66 6.77
N ILE A 143 4.21 -19.55 6.79
CA ILE A 143 4.59 -20.38 5.63
C ILE A 143 3.47 -21.36 5.27
N GLU A 144 2.80 -21.95 6.26
CA GLU A 144 1.66 -22.84 6.05
C GLU A 144 0.52 -22.11 5.36
N GLN A 145 0.27 -20.86 5.74
CA GLN A 145 -0.73 -20.04 5.07
C GLN A 145 -0.29 -19.65 3.65
N ALA A 146 0.98 -19.29 3.43
CA ALA A 146 1.52 -19.04 2.09
C ALA A 146 1.35 -20.27 1.17
N LYS A 147 1.56 -21.48 1.71
CA LYS A 147 1.31 -22.75 1.01
C LYS A 147 -0.17 -22.94 0.67
N LYS A 148 -1.08 -22.65 1.60
CA LYS A 148 -2.53 -22.71 1.33
C LYS A 148 -2.94 -21.74 0.23
N ASN A 149 -2.41 -20.51 0.25
CA ASN A 149 -2.66 -19.51 -0.79
C ASN A 149 -2.22 -20.03 -2.16
N LEU A 150 -1.00 -20.58 -2.25
CA LEU A 150 -0.47 -21.18 -3.48
C LEU A 150 -1.38 -22.32 -3.99
N LEU A 151 -1.70 -23.28 -3.15
CA LEU A 151 -2.48 -24.45 -3.57
C LEU A 151 -3.92 -24.10 -3.95
N LYS A 152 -4.47 -23.01 -3.39
CA LYS A 152 -5.79 -22.50 -3.75
C LYS A 152 -5.78 -21.77 -5.10
N GLU A 153 -4.75 -20.98 -5.37
CA GLU A 153 -4.69 -20.12 -6.57
C GLU A 153 -4.04 -20.83 -7.77
N ILE A 154 -3.03 -21.66 -7.55
CA ILE A 154 -2.23 -22.34 -8.57
C ILE A 154 -1.99 -23.83 -8.17
N PRO A 155 -3.05 -24.66 -8.14
CA PRO A 155 -2.92 -26.08 -7.77
C PRO A 155 -2.10 -26.88 -8.79
N GLU A 156 -2.15 -26.50 -10.06
CA GLU A 156 -1.59 -27.25 -11.20
C GLU A 156 -0.38 -26.53 -11.82
N TRP A 157 0.43 -27.27 -12.58
CA TRP A 157 1.53 -26.73 -13.38
C TRP A 157 1.03 -26.24 -14.76
N ASP A 158 0.12 -25.27 -14.74
CA ASP A 158 -0.47 -24.68 -15.95
C ASP A 158 -0.29 -23.16 -15.98
N PHE A 159 0.83 -22.73 -16.55
CA PHE A 159 1.16 -21.30 -16.70
C PHE A 159 0.15 -20.55 -17.57
N GLU A 160 -0.38 -21.17 -18.63
CA GLU A 160 -1.31 -20.49 -19.54
C GLU A 160 -2.66 -20.25 -18.86
N LYS A 161 -3.11 -21.17 -18.00
CA LYS A 161 -4.30 -20.96 -17.16
C LYS A 161 -4.11 -19.80 -16.18
N VAL A 162 -2.95 -19.71 -15.52
CA VAL A 162 -2.63 -18.58 -14.62
C VAL A 162 -2.64 -17.25 -15.39
N LYS A 163 -1.98 -17.20 -16.55
CA LYS A 163 -1.96 -16.03 -17.44
C LYS A 163 -3.35 -15.63 -17.93
N LYS A 164 -4.16 -16.61 -18.35
CA LYS A 164 -5.54 -16.37 -18.82
C LYS A 164 -6.43 -15.86 -17.69
N ASN A 165 -6.30 -16.39 -16.48
CA ASN A 165 -7.04 -15.92 -15.31
C ASN A 165 -6.68 -14.45 -14.99
N ALA A 166 -5.39 -14.12 -14.97
CA ALA A 166 -4.94 -12.76 -14.73
C ALA A 166 -5.41 -11.79 -15.84
N TYR A 167 -5.36 -12.22 -17.11
CA TYR A 167 -5.90 -11.44 -18.23
C TYR A 167 -7.40 -11.17 -18.06
N ALA A 168 -8.19 -12.19 -17.73
CA ALA A 168 -9.65 -12.06 -17.57
C ALA A 168 -10.04 -11.08 -16.44
N VAL A 169 -9.26 -11.03 -15.35
CA VAL A 169 -9.45 -10.04 -14.28
C VAL A 169 -9.25 -8.63 -14.83
N TRP A 170 -8.13 -8.38 -15.51
CA TRP A 170 -7.84 -7.04 -16.05
C TRP A 170 -8.75 -6.64 -17.20
N ASP A 171 -9.13 -7.57 -18.07
CA ASP A 171 -10.07 -7.32 -19.15
C ASP A 171 -11.44 -6.90 -18.61
N LYS A 172 -11.96 -7.59 -17.59
CA LYS A 172 -13.19 -7.22 -16.89
C LYS A 172 -13.08 -5.83 -16.25
N THR A 173 -11.99 -5.57 -15.52
CA THR A 173 -11.76 -4.30 -14.81
C THR A 173 -11.65 -3.13 -15.77
N LEU A 174 -10.79 -3.22 -16.78
CA LEU A 174 -10.57 -2.12 -17.72
C LEU A 174 -11.79 -1.89 -18.64
N SER A 175 -12.61 -2.92 -18.86
CA SER A 175 -13.86 -2.81 -19.64
C SER A 175 -15.01 -2.11 -18.90
N GLN A 176 -14.85 -1.73 -17.61
CA GLN A 176 -15.84 -0.92 -16.89
C GLN A 176 -16.07 0.45 -17.56
N ILE A 177 -15.07 0.97 -18.29
CA ILE A 177 -15.22 2.18 -19.10
C ILE A 177 -14.83 1.89 -20.55
N GLN A 178 -15.80 2.05 -21.47
CA GLN A 178 -15.60 1.88 -22.91
C GLN A 178 -15.53 3.25 -23.60
N VAL A 179 -14.36 3.58 -24.15
CA VAL A 179 -14.15 4.84 -24.87
C VAL A 179 -14.33 4.66 -26.39
N LYS A 180 -14.98 5.62 -27.05
CA LYS A 180 -15.11 5.69 -28.52
C LYS A 180 -14.45 6.95 -29.07
N GLY A 181 -13.90 6.88 -30.27
CA GLY A 181 -13.09 7.95 -30.86
C GLY A 181 -11.67 8.02 -30.27
N GLY A 182 -10.94 9.08 -30.63
CA GLY A 182 -9.55 9.32 -30.20
C GLY A 182 -8.49 8.45 -30.90
N SER A 183 -7.23 8.83 -30.75
CA SER A 183 -6.08 8.09 -31.28
C SER A 183 -5.68 6.92 -30.37
N ASP A 184 -4.90 5.96 -30.89
CA ASP A 184 -4.39 4.85 -30.08
C ASP A 184 -3.47 5.33 -28.94
N ALA A 185 -2.79 6.47 -29.12
CA ALA A 185 -2.01 7.11 -28.05
C ALA A 185 -2.90 7.59 -26.90
N GLN A 186 -4.03 8.23 -27.20
CA GLN A 186 -4.99 8.68 -26.18
C GLN A 186 -5.63 7.50 -25.45
N LYS A 187 -6.01 6.44 -26.18
CA LYS A 187 -6.53 5.20 -25.55
C LYS A 187 -5.49 4.57 -24.63
N ARG A 188 -4.22 4.55 -25.03
CA ARG A 188 -3.12 4.05 -24.19
C ARG A 188 -2.96 4.85 -22.92
N VAL A 189 -2.96 6.18 -22.99
CA VAL A 189 -2.92 7.05 -21.79
C VAL A 189 -4.12 6.76 -20.88
N PHE A 190 -5.33 6.72 -21.44
CA PHE A 190 -6.55 6.48 -20.68
C PHE A 190 -6.53 5.13 -19.95
N TYR A 191 -6.32 4.03 -20.66
CA TYR A 191 -6.34 2.69 -20.06
C TYR A 191 -5.13 2.42 -19.15
N THR A 192 -4.00 3.10 -19.37
CA THR A 192 -2.86 3.04 -18.45
C THR A 192 -3.17 3.80 -17.15
N ALA A 193 -3.79 4.97 -17.23
CA ALA A 193 -4.23 5.71 -16.05
C ALA A 193 -5.31 4.94 -15.27
N LEU A 194 -6.27 4.33 -15.97
CA LEU A 194 -7.26 3.46 -15.36
C LEU A 194 -6.61 2.25 -14.70
N TYR A 195 -5.69 1.54 -15.37
CA TYR A 195 -4.90 0.46 -14.76
C TYR A 195 -4.21 0.90 -13.46
N ARG A 196 -3.56 2.07 -13.46
CA ARG A 196 -2.88 2.61 -12.28
C ARG A 196 -3.82 2.98 -11.14
N SER A 197 -5.09 3.28 -11.42
CA SER A 197 -6.10 3.50 -10.40
C SER A 197 -6.39 2.23 -9.58
N TYR A 198 -6.11 1.03 -10.12
CA TYR A 198 -6.35 -0.24 -9.42
C TYR A 198 -5.15 -0.79 -8.64
N GLU A 199 -4.01 -0.09 -8.63
CA GLU A 199 -2.79 -0.53 -7.95
C GLU A 199 -2.98 -0.63 -6.42
N ARG A 200 -3.84 0.22 -5.86
CA ARG A 200 -4.17 0.30 -4.43
C ARG A 200 -5.68 0.47 -4.24
N MET A 201 -6.28 0.12 -3.11
CA MET A 201 -5.72 -0.62 -1.96
C MET A 201 -5.54 -2.11 -2.26
N VAL A 202 -4.70 -2.79 -1.48
CA VAL A 202 -4.48 -4.25 -1.58
C VAL A 202 -5.20 -5.00 -0.46
N ASP A 203 -5.90 -6.09 -0.79
CA ASP A 203 -6.57 -6.96 0.19
C ASP A 203 -5.58 -7.97 0.76
N ILE A 204 -5.34 -7.91 2.07
CA ILE A 204 -4.44 -8.81 2.78
C ILE A 204 -5.20 -9.90 3.56
N ASN A 205 -6.51 -10.06 3.36
CA ASN A 205 -7.24 -11.22 3.87
C ASN A 205 -6.84 -12.49 3.13
N GLU A 206 -6.35 -13.50 3.82
CA GLU A 206 -5.83 -14.74 3.25
C GLU A 206 -6.84 -15.88 3.39
N TYR A 207 -8.05 -15.67 2.87
CA TYR A 207 -9.13 -16.65 2.83
C TYR A 207 -9.66 -17.05 4.21
N GLY A 208 -10.04 -16.06 5.01
CA GLY A 208 -10.68 -16.26 6.32
C GLY A 208 -9.85 -15.74 7.50
N SER A 209 -8.62 -15.27 7.26
CA SER A 209 -7.77 -14.65 8.27
C SER A 209 -6.88 -13.56 7.67
N TYR A 210 -6.53 -12.54 8.45
CA TYR A 210 -5.48 -11.57 8.10
C TYR A 210 -4.61 -11.27 9.32
N TYR A 211 -3.34 -10.93 9.08
CA TYR A 211 -2.49 -10.31 10.09
C TYR A 211 -2.65 -8.79 10.03
N SER A 212 -2.82 -8.15 11.20
CA SER A 212 -2.91 -6.70 11.30
C SER A 212 -1.70 -6.13 12.04
N ALA A 213 -0.96 -5.23 11.39
CA ALA A 213 0.11 -4.47 12.02
C ALA A 213 -0.40 -3.40 13.00
N TYR A 214 -1.72 -3.11 13.02
CA TYR A 214 -2.32 -2.11 13.92
C TYR A 214 -2.41 -2.59 15.36
N ASP A 215 -2.54 -3.91 15.58
CA ASP A 215 -2.52 -4.53 16.91
C ASP A 215 -1.57 -5.73 17.03
N ASN A 216 -0.81 -6.02 15.97
CA ASN A 216 0.14 -7.14 15.86
C ASN A 216 -0.50 -8.52 16.08
N LYS A 217 -1.74 -8.72 15.62
CA LYS A 217 -2.49 -9.98 15.79
C LYS A 217 -3.02 -10.52 14.47
N ILE A 218 -3.29 -11.82 14.48
CA ILE A 218 -4.04 -12.51 13.44
C ILE A 218 -5.53 -12.44 13.81
N HIS A 219 -6.35 -11.97 12.88
CA HIS A 219 -7.80 -11.88 13.01
C HIS A 219 -8.46 -12.86 12.06
N SER A 220 -9.46 -13.61 12.54
CA SER A 220 -10.31 -14.45 11.69
C SER A 220 -11.50 -13.63 11.18
N SER A 221 -11.67 -13.57 9.85
CA SER A 221 -12.72 -12.82 9.18
C SER A 221 -12.84 -13.28 7.74
N ASP A 222 -14.06 -13.50 7.26
CA ASP A 222 -14.33 -13.70 5.83
C ASP A 222 -14.47 -12.38 5.06
N THR A 223 -14.49 -11.24 5.77
CA THR A 223 -14.52 -9.90 5.16
C THR A 223 -13.10 -9.49 4.73
N PRO A 224 -12.93 -8.92 3.52
CA PRO A 224 -11.66 -8.36 3.07
C PRO A 224 -11.07 -7.37 4.07
N PHE A 225 -9.75 -7.31 4.14
CA PHE A 225 -9.03 -6.33 4.94
C PHE A 225 -8.02 -5.62 4.04
N TYR A 226 -8.38 -4.42 3.61
CA TYR A 226 -7.61 -3.63 2.68
C TYR A 226 -6.59 -2.76 3.40
N VAL A 227 -5.37 -2.69 2.85
CA VAL A 227 -4.27 -1.81 3.26
C VAL A 227 -3.67 -1.11 2.03
N ASP A 228 -2.64 -0.30 2.25
CA ASP A 228 -1.95 0.57 1.29
C ASP A 228 -2.87 1.64 0.68
N ASN A 229 -3.54 2.43 1.53
CA ASN A 229 -4.29 3.61 1.09
C ASN A 229 -3.55 4.88 1.46
N TRP A 230 -3.40 5.81 0.51
CA TRP A 230 -2.70 7.08 0.71
C TRP A 230 -3.74 8.20 0.68
N ILE A 231 -4.53 8.31 1.75
CA ILE A 231 -5.84 8.98 1.68
C ILE A 231 -5.73 10.48 1.39
N TRP A 232 -4.60 11.11 1.72
CA TRP A 232 -4.35 12.52 1.43
C TRP A 232 -4.39 12.81 -0.09
N ASP A 233 -3.95 11.87 -0.92
CA ASP A 233 -4.02 11.98 -2.38
C ASP A 233 -5.36 11.41 -2.90
N ASN A 234 -5.74 10.24 -2.40
CA ASN A 234 -6.77 9.43 -3.03
C ASN A 234 -8.19 10.00 -2.87
N TYR A 235 -8.48 10.71 -1.79
CA TYR A 235 -9.83 11.25 -1.52
C TYR A 235 -10.33 12.22 -2.60
N ILE A 236 -9.41 12.84 -3.35
CA ILE A 236 -9.72 13.90 -4.32
C ILE A 236 -10.45 13.33 -5.54
N ALA A 237 -10.00 12.18 -6.05
CA ALA A 237 -10.50 11.64 -7.31
C ALA A 237 -10.47 10.11 -7.40
N LEU A 238 -9.51 9.45 -6.74
CA LEU A 238 -9.39 7.99 -6.83
C LEU A 238 -10.55 7.31 -6.08
N GLU A 239 -10.75 7.62 -4.81
CA GLU A 239 -11.86 7.06 -4.04
C GLU A 239 -13.23 7.44 -4.65
N PRO A 240 -13.50 8.72 -5.01
CA PRO A 240 -14.72 9.07 -5.74
C PRO A 240 -14.95 8.26 -7.03
N LEU A 241 -13.90 7.92 -7.78
CA LEU A 241 -14.00 7.06 -8.95
C LEU A 241 -14.36 5.61 -8.55
N HIS A 242 -13.75 5.06 -7.50
CA HIS A 242 -14.03 3.71 -7.03
C HIS A 242 -15.42 3.57 -6.39
N MET A 243 -15.97 4.62 -5.79
CA MET A 243 -17.40 4.65 -5.39
C MET A 243 -18.34 4.43 -6.58
N ILE A 244 -17.97 4.87 -7.78
CA ILE A 244 -18.78 4.71 -9.00
C ILE A 244 -18.53 3.33 -9.61
N LEU A 245 -17.26 2.94 -9.78
CA LEU A 245 -16.90 1.73 -10.51
C LEU A 245 -16.97 0.45 -9.67
N ASN A 246 -16.73 0.55 -8.35
CA ASN A 246 -16.57 -0.58 -7.44
C ASN A 246 -17.18 -0.32 -6.03
N PRO A 247 -18.47 0.03 -5.91
CA PRO A 247 -19.07 0.47 -4.65
C PRO A 247 -18.94 -0.55 -3.50
N ASP A 248 -19.07 -1.85 -3.77
CA ASP A 248 -18.91 -2.89 -2.74
C ASP A 248 -17.46 -3.01 -2.24
N ARG A 249 -16.48 -2.79 -3.13
CA ARG A 249 -15.06 -2.76 -2.76
C ARG A 249 -14.79 -1.57 -1.85
N GLU A 250 -15.33 -0.41 -2.21
CA GLU A 250 -15.20 0.82 -1.44
C GLU A 250 -15.72 0.65 -0.01
N ILE A 251 -16.88 0.03 0.13
CA ILE A 251 -17.47 -0.29 1.44
C ILE A 251 -16.53 -1.17 2.27
N ASN A 252 -15.91 -2.18 1.67
CA ASN A 252 -14.94 -3.05 2.35
C ASN A 252 -13.66 -2.29 2.74
N GLN A 253 -13.20 -1.35 1.90
CA GLN A 253 -12.06 -0.49 2.19
C GLN A 253 -12.35 0.43 3.39
N ILE A 254 -13.53 1.06 3.45
CA ILE A 254 -13.98 1.87 4.61
C ILE A 254 -14.11 1.00 5.86
N ASN A 255 -14.70 -0.21 5.74
CA ASN A 255 -14.77 -1.14 6.87
C ASN A 255 -13.38 -1.53 7.38
N SER A 256 -12.37 -1.61 6.51
CA SER A 256 -10.98 -1.86 6.92
C SER A 256 -10.44 -0.71 7.78
N TYR A 257 -10.69 0.56 7.41
CA TYR A 257 -10.36 1.73 8.23
C TYR A 257 -11.04 1.70 9.62
N ILE A 258 -12.31 1.28 9.67
CA ILE A 258 -13.04 1.13 10.94
C ILE A 258 -12.39 0.04 11.81
N GLN A 259 -11.95 -1.07 11.22
CA GLN A 259 -11.22 -2.12 11.95
C GLN A 259 -9.84 -1.65 12.43
N MET A 260 -9.11 -0.90 11.60
CA MET A 260 -7.83 -0.28 11.98
C MET A 260 -8.00 0.65 13.18
N TYR A 261 -9.08 1.44 13.22
CA TYR A 261 -9.42 2.23 14.40
C TYR A 261 -9.69 1.38 15.64
N LYS A 262 -10.44 0.28 15.51
CA LYS A 262 -10.69 -0.64 16.63
C LYS A 262 -9.41 -1.30 17.15
N GLN A 263 -8.47 -1.58 16.26
CA GLN A 263 -7.21 -2.30 16.55
C GLN A 263 -6.11 -1.37 17.08
N GLY A 264 -5.86 -0.25 16.39
CA GLY A 264 -4.79 0.69 16.68
C GLY A 264 -5.22 1.97 17.41
N GLY A 265 -6.53 2.19 17.56
CA GLY A 265 -7.09 3.31 18.32
C GLY A 265 -7.20 4.65 17.58
N TYR A 266 -6.68 4.75 16.35
CA TYR A 266 -6.79 5.94 15.50
C TYR A 266 -7.20 5.54 14.09
N ILE A 267 -7.94 6.41 13.40
CA ILE A 267 -8.15 6.23 11.95
C ILE A 267 -6.83 6.57 11.26
N PRO A 268 -6.26 5.68 10.42
CA PRO A 268 -4.99 5.95 9.76
C PRO A 268 -5.11 7.02 8.69
N SER A 269 -3.99 7.66 8.37
CA SER A 269 -3.90 8.54 7.21
C SER A 269 -3.31 7.79 6.01
N PHE A 270 -2.11 7.19 6.13
CA PHE A 270 -1.64 6.23 5.13
C PHE A 270 -1.67 4.83 5.73
N ALA A 271 -2.70 4.09 5.35
CA ALA A 271 -3.02 2.82 5.96
C ALA A 271 -2.17 1.68 5.38
N LEU A 272 -0.88 1.56 5.73
CA LEU A 272 0.03 0.59 5.11
C LEU A 272 -0.12 -0.82 5.70
N ALA A 273 0.49 -1.81 5.03
CA ALA A 273 0.59 -3.17 5.53
C ALA A 273 1.43 -3.26 6.84
N THR A 274 2.33 -2.30 7.05
CA THR A 274 3.21 -2.18 8.23
C THR A 274 2.60 -1.35 9.36
N GLY A 275 1.36 -0.87 9.19
CA GLY A 275 0.65 -0.02 10.13
C GLY A 275 0.37 1.37 9.55
N ASP A 276 -0.01 2.32 10.40
CA ASP A 276 -0.20 3.70 9.97
C ASP A 276 1.15 4.37 9.72
N TRP A 277 1.38 4.83 8.49
CA TRP A 277 2.38 5.85 8.24
C TRP A 277 1.64 7.19 8.25
N PRO A 278 1.76 8.01 9.31
CA PRO A 278 0.86 9.14 9.52
C PRO A 278 1.13 10.36 8.61
N ALA A 279 1.57 10.13 7.38
CA ALA A 279 1.65 11.11 6.30
C ALA A 279 0.23 11.45 5.82
N MET A 280 -0.12 12.64 5.34
CA MET A 280 0.60 13.91 5.35
C MET A 280 0.02 14.80 6.46
N THR A 281 -1.04 15.55 6.17
CA THR A 281 -1.80 16.39 7.12
C THR A 281 -3.30 16.16 6.97
N GLY A 282 -4.11 16.67 7.90
CA GLY A 282 -5.57 16.63 7.80
C GLY A 282 -6.18 15.26 8.09
N ASN A 283 -7.50 15.20 8.10
CA ASN A 283 -8.27 14.01 8.43
C ASN A 283 -9.17 13.63 7.24
N PHE A 284 -8.55 13.35 6.09
CA PHE A 284 -9.25 13.17 4.81
C PHE A 284 -10.04 11.87 4.71
N ALA A 285 -9.84 10.92 5.62
CA ALA A 285 -10.78 9.81 5.83
C ALA A 285 -12.21 10.32 6.13
N ALA A 286 -12.35 11.50 6.74
CA ALA A 286 -13.66 12.13 6.95
C ALA A 286 -14.34 12.49 5.62
N SER A 287 -13.58 13.06 4.67
CA SER A 287 -14.09 13.38 3.33
C SER A 287 -14.54 12.13 2.61
N TRP A 288 -13.68 11.12 2.62
CA TRP A 288 -13.95 9.85 1.94
C TRP A 288 -15.21 9.16 2.47
N ILE A 289 -15.33 9.03 3.79
CA ILE A 289 -16.48 8.37 4.44
C ILE A 289 -17.76 9.20 4.28
N ALA A 290 -17.68 10.53 4.37
CA ALA A 290 -18.82 11.41 4.11
C ALA A 290 -19.31 11.30 2.66
N ASP A 291 -18.41 11.33 1.68
CA ASP A 291 -18.76 11.21 0.27
C ASP A 291 -19.42 9.85 -0.03
N ALA A 292 -18.84 8.75 0.48
CA ALA A 292 -19.44 7.42 0.36
C ALA A 292 -20.86 7.36 0.95
N TRP A 293 -21.06 7.86 2.17
CA TRP A 293 -22.37 7.83 2.84
C TRP A 293 -23.44 8.61 2.08
N HIS A 294 -23.10 9.81 1.59
CA HIS A 294 -24.02 10.69 0.86
C HIS A 294 -24.28 10.22 -0.57
N LYS A 295 -23.38 9.42 -1.15
CA LYS A 295 -23.62 8.68 -2.42
C LYS A 295 -24.39 7.37 -2.23
N GLY A 296 -24.74 7.00 -1.00
CA GLY A 296 -25.59 5.85 -0.69
C GLY A 296 -24.84 4.56 -0.33
N LEU A 297 -23.51 4.59 -0.23
CA LEU A 297 -22.72 3.47 0.27
C LEU A 297 -22.82 3.48 1.79
N ARG A 298 -23.79 2.76 2.36
CA ARG A 298 -24.15 2.84 3.79
C ARG A 298 -23.92 1.55 4.58
N ASN A 299 -23.34 0.52 3.95
CA ASN A 299 -23.13 -0.78 4.58
C ASN A 299 -21.81 -0.85 5.39
N PHE A 300 -21.64 0.11 6.30
CA PHE A 300 -20.55 0.16 7.27
C PHE A 300 -21.03 0.82 8.56
N ASP A 301 -20.31 0.57 9.65
CA ASP A 301 -20.62 1.10 10.98
C ASP A 301 -20.30 2.60 11.08
N LEU A 302 -21.24 3.43 10.63
CA LEU A 302 -21.11 4.89 10.63
C LEU A 302 -20.79 5.45 12.03
N LYS A 303 -21.36 4.86 13.07
CA LYS A 303 -21.14 5.34 14.44
C LYS A 303 -19.67 5.16 14.84
N THR A 304 -19.12 3.96 14.66
CA THR A 304 -17.70 3.74 14.97
C THR A 304 -16.78 4.56 14.07
N ALA A 305 -17.11 4.68 12.78
CA ALA A 305 -16.36 5.55 11.87
C ALA A 305 -16.31 7.00 12.37
N TYR A 306 -17.48 7.55 12.73
CA TYR A 306 -17.60 8.89 13.28
C TYR A 306 -16.82 9.07 14.59
N GLU A 307 -16.89 8.10 15.51
CA GLU A 307 -16.13 8.13 16.77
C GLU A 307 -14.62 8.25 16.52
N GLY A 308 -14.09 7.48 15.55
CA GLY A 308 -12.69 7.56 15.14
C GLY A 308 -12.32 8.91 14.51
N LEU A 309 -13.12 9.40 13.55
CA LEU A 309 -12.88 10.69 12.89
C LEU A 309 -12.94 11.87 13.87
N ARG A 310 -13.92 11.84 14.78
CA ARG A 310 -14.05 12.83 15.86
C ARG A 310 -12.86 12.77 16.80
N LYS A 311 -12.40 11.57 17.17
CA LYS A 311 -11.20 11.41 18.00
C LYS A 311 -9.98 12.02 17.32
N ASN A 312 -9.77 11.73 16.03
CA ASN A 312 -8.66 12.30 15.26
C ASN A 312 -8.70 13.83 15.22
N SER A 313 -9.88 14.47 15.07
CA SER A 313 -9.97 15.94 15.01
C SER A 313 -9.83 16.64 16.38
N LEU A 314 -10.36 16.04 17.45
CA LEU A 314 -10.47 16.73 18.76
C LEU A 314 -9.44 16.28 19.80
N ASN A 315 -8.93 15.04 19.69
CA ASN A 315 -8.14 14.40 20.75
C ASN A 315 -6.79 13.83 20.25
N ALA A 316 -6.58 13.79 18.94
CA ALA A 316 -5.30 13.43 18.35
C ALA A 316 -4.50 14.66 17.94
N THR A 317 -3.23 14.47 17.63
CA THR A 317 -2.40 15.54 17.10
C THR A 317 -2.71 15.82 15.63
N LEU A 318 -2.74 17.09 15.26
CA LEU A 318 -2.89 17.61 13.90
C LEU A 318 -1.52 17.93 13.28
N ILE A 319 -0.43 17.64 13.98
CA ILE A 319 0.94 17.84 13.51
C ILE A 319 1.17 16.95 12.29
N PRO A 320 1.72 17.50 11.19
CA PRO A 320 2.07 16.73 10.00
C PRO A 320 2.93 15.51 10.34
N TRP A 321 2.67 14.38 9.68
CA TRP A 321 3.48 13.15 9.83
C TRP A 321 3.49 12.55 11.23
N ARG A 322 2.44 12.82 12.01
CA ARG A 322 2.25 12.29 13.37
C ARG A 322 0.80 11.86 13.56
N ASN A 323 0.63 10.75 14.27
CA ASN A 323 -0.65 10.32 14.79
C ASN A 323 -0.43 9.87 16.24
N GLY A 324 -1.39 10.12 17.12
CA GLY A 324 -1.20 9.98 18.55
C GLY A 324 -1.91 11.08 19.35
N PRO A 325 -1.65 11.18 20.66
CA PRO A 325 -2.34 12.12 21.53
C PRO A 325 -2.08 13.58 21.13
N LYS A 326 -3.07 14.44 21.37
CA LYS A 326 -2.96 15.88 21.17
C LYS A 326 -1.78 16.51 21.92
N THR A 327 -1.30 17.62 21.40
CA THR A 327 -0.21 18.45 21.92
C THR A 327 -0.68 19.87 22.22
N VAL A 328 0.22 20.71 22.75
CA VAL A 328 -0.06 22.14 22.99
C VAL A 328 -0.42 22.91 21.72
N LEU A 329 0.00 22.46 20.53
CA LEU A 329 -0.38 23.10 19.27
C LEU A 329 -1.83 22.78 18.88
N ASP A 330 -2.29 21.58 19.24
CA ASP A 330 -3.64 21.12 18.96
C ASP A 330 -4.64 21.79 19.91
N ASP A 331 -4.26 21.98 21.18
CA ASP A 331 -5.00 22.81 22.12
C ASP A 331 -5.10 24.26 21.62
N PHE A 332 -3.99 24.85 21.15
CA PHE A 332 -4.01 26.18 20.54
C PHE A 332 -4.96 26.23 19.34
N TYR A 333 -4.89 25.24 18.43
CA TYR A 333 -5.77 25.16 17.26
C TYR A 333 -7.25 25.12 17.67
N ASN A 334 -7.58 24.29 18.67
CA ASN A 334 -8.94 24.15 19.17
C ASN A 334 -9.49 25.44 19.80
N GLU A 335 -8.64 26.24 20.43
CA GLU A 335 -9.01 27.50 21.07
C GLU A 335 -9.06 28.68 20.09
N ASN A 336 -8.11 28.76 19.16
CA ASN A 336 -7.86 29.95 18.32
C ASN A 336 -8.30 29.77 16.87
N GLY A 337 -8.61 28.55 16.44
CA GLY A 337 -9.11 28.24 15.11
C GLY A 337 -8.06 28.30 13.99
N TYR A 338 -6.77 28.21 14.30
CA TYR A 338 -5.70 28.03 13.31
C TYR A 338 -4.44 27.43 13.94
N MET A 339 -3.62 26.75 13.14
CA MET A 339 -2.34 26.20 13.57
C MET A 339 -1.30 27.33 13.53
N PRO A 340 -0.60 27.66 14.63
CA PRO A 340 0.30 28.80 14.64
C PRO A 340 1.61 28.45 13.94
N GLY A 341 1.98 29.27 12.95
CA GLY A 341 3.30 29.24 12.34
C GLY A 341 4.39 29.70 13.32
N LEU A 342 5.64 29.45 12.91
CA LEU A 342 6.82 29.87 13.65
C LEU A 342 7.50 31.01 12.89
N PRO A 343 7.65 32.22 13.47
CA PRO A 343 8.34 33.33 12.82
C PRO A 343 9.80 33.00 12.46
N PRO A 344 10.38 33.64 11.42
CA PRO A 344 11.79 33.50 11.10
C PRO A 344 12.69 33.74 12.33
N GLY A 345 13.63 32.83 12.58
CA GLY A 345 14.57 32.91 13.70
C GLY A 345 14.03 32.40 15.05
N GLU A 346 12.73 32.14 15.20
CA GLU A 346 12.22 31.46 16.40
C GLU A 346 12.53 29.95 16.34
N ARG A 347 12.81 29.37 17.51
CA ARG A 347 13.11 27.94 17.65
C ARG A 347 11.83 27.14 17.88
N GLU A 348 11.70 25.99 17.21
CA GLU A 348 10.62 25.05 17.50
C GLU A 348 10.77 24.47 18.92
N THR A 349 9.70 24.55 19.70
CA THR A 349 9.66 24.12 21.11
C THR A 349 8.88 22.83 21.31
N VAL A 350 8.10 22.41 20.32
CA VAL A 350 7.24 21.22 20.41
C VAL A 350 7.99 20.04 19.78
N SER A 351 8.47 19.13 20.62
CA SER A 351 9.39 18.04 20.24
C SER A 351 8.81 17.04 19.24
N THR A 352 7.48 16.97 19.11
CA THR A 352 6.79 16.12 18.14
C THR A 352 6.84 16.67 16.72
N VAL A 353 7.05 17.98 16.55
CA VAL A 353 7.17 18.63 15.24
C VAL A 353 8.51 18.29 14.61
N ASP A 354 8.49 17.88 13.34
CA ASP A 354 9.71 17.71 12.56
C ASP A 354 10.42 19.05 12.36
N THR A 355 11.70 19.13 12.70
CA THR A 355 12.45 20.40 12.65
C THR A 355 13.25 20.60 11.36
N VAL A 356 13.25 19.63 10.45
CA VAL A 356 14.14 19.63 9.28
C VAL A 356 13.37 19.97 8.01
N TRP A 357 12.39 19.14 7.64
CA TRP A 357 11.70 19.18 6.36
C TRP A 357 10.25 19.63 6.50
N GLU A 358 9.48 18.98 7.37
CA GLU A 358 8.03 19.07 7.34
C GLU A 358 7.51 20.25 8.17
N LYS A 359 8.12 20.53 9.34
CA LYS A 359 7.74 21.64 10.23
C LYS A 359 6.23 21.61 10.56
N ARG A 360 5.65 22.75 10.96
CA ARG A 360 4.24 22.82 11.37
C ARG A 360 3.23 22.82 10.22
N GLN A 361 3.63 23.24 9.01
CA GLN A 361 2.74 23.44 7.85
C GLN A 361 1.45 24.20 8.19
N SER A 362 1.56 25.28 8.97
CA SER A 362 0.44 25.93 9.66
C SER A 362 -0.78 26.22 8.79
N VAL A 363 -0.57 26.78 7.60
CA VAL A 363 -1.64 27.11 6.65
C VAL A 363 -2.30 25.84 6.10
N SER A 364 -1.50 24.87 5.67
CA SER A 364 -1.99 23.59 5.13
C SER A 364 -2.77 22.80 6.18
N VAL A 365 -2.24 22.67 7.40
CA VAL A 365 -2.93 22.01 8.52
C VAL A 365 -4.26 22.70 8.83
N THR A 366 -4.28 24.04 8.84
CA THR A 366 -5.51 24.79 9.14
C THR A 366 -6.59 24.56 8.08
N THR A 367 -6.22 24.67 6.80
CA THR A 367 -7.16 24.53 5.67
C THR A 367 -7.63 23.07 5.49
N ALA A 368 -6.72 22.10 5.60
CA ALA A 368 -7.05 20.67 5.52
C ALA A 368 -8.02 20.24 6.62
N ASN A 369 -7.80 20.66 7.87
CA ASN A 369 -8.70 20.32 8.98
C ASN A 369 -10.02 21.08 8.91
N SER A 370 -10.05 22.29 8.34
CA SER A 370 -11.33 23.00 8.10
C SER A 370 -12.24 22.20 7.17
N TYR A 371 -11.69 21.68 6.06
CA TYR A 371 -12.45 20.83 5.15
C TYR A 371 -12.84 19.49 5.80
N SER A 372 -11.91 18.87 6.52
CA SER A 372 -12.17 17.61 7.23
C SER A 372 -13.29 17.77 8.26
N ASP A 373 -13.30 18.88 9.01
CA ASP A 373 -14.33 19.19 10.01
C ASP A 373 -15.70 19.45 9.36
N TRP A 374 -15.74 20.09 8.19
CA TRP A 374 -16.99 20.19 7.43
C TRP A 374 -17.57 18.81 7.09
N CYS A 375 -16.72 17.86 6.69
CA CYS A 375 -17.13 16.48 6.39
C CYS A 375 -17.62 15.75 7.66
N ILE A 376 -16.93 15.92 8.79
CA ILE A 376 -17.35 15.36 10.09
C ILE A 376 -18.71 15.94 10.50
N ALA A 377 -18.96 17.23 10.26
CA ALA A 377 -20.27 17.84 10.54
C ALA A 377 -21.40 17.21 9.71
N GLN A 378 -21.15 16.84 8.45
CA GLN A 378 -22.14 16.14 7.64
C GLN A 378 -22.48 14.78 8.25
N LEU A 379 -21.46 14.01 8.65
CA LEU A 379 -21.65 12.71 9.33
C LEU A 379 -22.36 12.86 10.68
N ALA A 380 -22.05 13.90 11.47
CA ALA A 380 -22.75 14.20 12.72
C ALA A 380 -24.24 14.47 12.49
N SER A 381 -24.59 15.12 11.38
CA SER A 381 -25.99 15.39 11.00
C SER A 381 -26.76 14.09 10.75
N GLU A 382 -26.14 13.15 10.04
CA GLU A 382 -26.71 11.82 9.76
C GLU A 382 -26.93 11.01 11.06
N LEU A 383 -26.03 11.16 12.04
CA LEU A 383 -26.16 10.56 13.37
C LEU A 383 -27.06 11.37 14.34
N LYS A 384 -27.65 12.48 13.88
CA LYS A 384 -28.49 13.40 14.68
C LYS A 384 -27.77 13.99 15.90
N LEU A 385 -26.44 14.15 15.83
CA LEU A 385 -25.60 14.73 16.86
C LEU A 385 -25.48 16.24 16.67
N MET A 386 -26.57 16.97 16.96
CA MET A 386 -26.70 18.39 16.59
C MET A 386 -25.64 19.31 17.22
N GLN A 387 -25.27 19.08 18.49
CA GLN A 387 -24.23 19.88 19.16
C GLN A 387 -22.85 19.67 18.52
N GLU A 388 -22.53 18.43 18.16
CA GLU A 388 -21.28 18.09 17.50
C GLU A 388 -21.26 18.63 16.06
N ARG A 389 -22.38 18.54 15.34
CA ARG A 389 -22.52 19.18 14.03
C ARG A 389 -22.20 20.67 14.11
N ASP A 390 -22.80 21.39 15.05
CA ASP A 390 -22.60 22.84 15.17
C ASP A 390 -21.16 23.19 15.57
N LEU A 391 -20.54 22.38 16.43
CA LEU A 391 -19.11 22.49 16.74
C LEU A 391 -18.25 22.36 15.48
N PHE A 392 -18.46 21.30 14.69
CA PHE A 392 -17.64 21.04 13.51
C PHE A 392 -17.94 22.01 12.36
N LEU A 393 -19.17 22.51 12.20
CA LEU A 393 -19.48 23.59 11.25
C LEU A 393 -18.78 24.90 11.61
N LYS A 394 -18.67 25.23 12.91
CA LYS A 394 -17.89 26.39 13.35
C LYS A 394 -16.40 26.21 13.01
N ARG A 395 -15.84 25.03 13.27
CA ARG A 395 -14.44 24.70 12.95
C ARG A 395 -14.18 24.64 11.44
N ALA A 396 -15.18 24.26 10.65
CA ALA A 396 -15.10 24.29 9.20
C ALA A 396 -14.81 25.69 8.63
N GLU A 397 -15.07 26.75 9.40
CA GLU A 397 -14.75 28.12 9.01
C GLU A 397 -13.32 28.55 9.37
N ASN A 398 -12.53 27.70 10.03
CA ASN A 398 -11.17 28.03 10.51
C ASN A 398 -10.22 28.47 9.38
N TYR A 399 -10.44 28.05 8.13
CA TYR A 399 -9.68 28.52 6.98
C TYR A 399 -9.71 30.05 6.83
N LYS A 400 -10.79 30.71 7.27
CA LYS A 400 -10.93 32.18 7.26
C LYS A 400 -9.89 32.85 8.15
N ASN A 401 -9.44 32.18 9.23
CA ASN A 401 -8.47 32.73 10.18
C ASN A 401 -7.07 32.89 9.57
N VAL A 402 -6.77 32.16 8.50
CA VAL A 402 -5.49 32.25 7.77
C VAL A 402 -5.64 32.94 6.41
N PHE A 403 -6.82 33.43 6.02
CA PHE A 403 -6.98 34.20 4.79
C PHE A 403 -6.62 35.68 5.02
N ARG A 404 -5.54 36.16 4.38
CA ARG A 404 -5.11 37.56 4.47
C ARG A 404 -5.72 38.37 3.33
N ALA A 405 -6.86 39.02 3.59
CA ALA A 405 -7.63 39.76 2.59
C ALA A 405 -6.79 40.80 1.81
N GLU A 406 -5.90 41.54 2.50
CA GLU A 406 -5.03 42.54 1.86
C GLU A 406 -4.05 41.96 0.83
N ARG A 407 -3.68 40.68 0.96
CA ARG A 407 -2.80 39.98 0.03
C ARG A 407 -3.57 39.10 -0.94
N GLY A 408 -4.80 38.69 -0.61
CA GLY A 408 -5.60 37.75 -1.40
C GLY A 408 -5.14 36.30 -1.30
N PHE A 409 -4.37 35.94 -0.28
CA PHE A 409 -3.79 34.59 -0.10
C PHE A 409 -4.03 34.04 1.31
N MET A 410 -4.00 32.72 1.42
CA MET A 410 -3.79 32.07 2.71
C MET A 410 -2.37 32.37 3.20
N TRP A 411 -2.22 32.82 4.45
CA TRP A 411 -0.97 33.35 4.98
C TRP A 411 -0.74 32.86 6.42
N PRO A 412 0.50 32.53 6.80
CA PRO A 412 0.77 32.06 8.15
C PRO A 412 0.64 33.17 9.20
N LYS A 413 0.09 32.81 10.37
CA LYS A 413 0.07 33.65 11.58
C LYS A 413 0.90 33.04 12.68
N ASP A 414 1.53 33.88 13.48
CA ASP A 414 2.18 33.46 14.72
C ASP A 414 1.15 33.12 15.82
N LYS A 415 1.63 32.66 16.98
CA LYS A 415 0.77 32.37 18.15
C LYS A 415 0.10 33.60 18.78
N ARG A 416 0.46 34.82 18.36
CA ARG A 416 -0.12 36.09 18.86
C ARG A 416 -1.18 36.65 17.89
N GLY A 417 -1.40 36.00 16.76
CA GLY A 417 -2.35 36.43 15.74
C GLY A 417 -1.76 37.35 14.66
N ASN A 418 -0.45 37.65 14.72
CA ASN A 418 0.20 38.49 13.73
C ASN A 418 0.52 37.69 12.47
N TRP A 419 0.36 38.32 11.30
CA TRP A 419 0.86 37.74 10.05
C TRP A 419 2.39 37.62 10.10
N ILE A 420 2.91 36.46 9.71
CA ILE A 420 4.37 36.25 9.61
C ILE A 420 4.84 36.87 8.30
N GLU A 421 5.76 37.82 8.38
CA GLU A 421 6.39 38.46 7.22
C GLU A 421 7.76 37.81 6.92
N PRO A 422 8.23 37.88 5.66
CA PRO A 422 9.57 37.43 5.27
C PRO A 422 10.71 38.17 5.97
#